data_AF-A0A6L4ZSD7-F1
#
_entry.id   AF-A0A6L4ZSD7-F1
#
_cell.length_a   1.000
_cell.length_b   1.000
_cell.length_c   1.000
_cell.angle_alpha   90.00
_cell.angle_beta   90.00
_cell.angle_gamma   90.00
#
_symmetry.space_group_name_H-M   'P 1'
#
loop_
_entity.id
_entity.type
_entity.pdbx_description
1 polymer ?
#
loop_
_entity_poly.entity_id
_entity_poly.type
_entity_poly.pdbx_seq_one_letter_code
_entity_poly.pdbx_strand_id
1 'polypeptide(L)'
;MQKTIKEKTSLEKTIYICDKCDQINANKTKVENRLETYPVRGEDTTINAQVRVCLKCNEPVYDEVLDSQNLEIAYDIYRRKHHIITPQEIRALLEKYNLSKRALGLLLGWGEPTVHLYETGRIPDEVHNQVLLLLQDPINTLRMFKKFGERLPHVAHRKLAARLETLVNKEIINRAIDIVNEVNSENKPDIYNGYRLFDPEILNAMILYFASQKGGVLKTRLSKLLWYSDFLYFKHNTVSISGARYIRVSYGATPEYFDLYLSQLIEEKLISIEELVIDNFYLTENIIAKEKVNKNIFSSETKNLMSAICSYFATTNNNQLLNLLHKKATRLKTKENKFISYEYADQFLLTDSVSPQALTLQNRNF
;
A
#
# COMPACT_ATOMS: atom_id res chain seq x y z
N MET A 1 -31.99 -11.19 -30.17
CA MET A 1 -33.19 -10.33 -30.35
C MET A 1 -34.00 -10.37 -29.06
N GLN A 2 -34.09 -9.20 -28.42
CA GLN A 2 -35.06 -8.70 -27.42
C GLN A 2 -35.89 -9.76 -26.63
N LYS A 3 -35.60 -9.97 -25.34
CA LYS A 3 -36.18 -9.28 -24.16
C LYS A 3 -37.71 -9.16 -24.21
N THR A 4 -38.38 -9.98 -23.39
CA THR A 4 -39.61 -9.54 -22.72
C THR A 4 -39.58 -10.00 -21.27
N ILE A 5 -39.29 -8.99 -20.44
CA ILE A 5 -39.38 -8.98 -18.99
C ILE A 5 -40.87 -9.09 -18.64
N LYS A 6 -41.28 -10.11 -17.88
CA LYS A 6 -42.57 -10.08 -17.19
C LYS A 6 -42.35 -9.49 -15.80
N GLU A 7 -42.81 -8.26 -15.68
CA GLU A 7 -42.89 -7.45 -14.47
C GLU A 7 -43.54 -8.25 -13.33
N LYS A 8 -42.82 -8.39 -12.21
CA LYS A 8 -43.41 -8.70 -10.91
C LYS A 8 -43.81 -7.38 -10.26
N THR A 9 -45.01 -6.92 -10.58
CA THR A 9 -45.68 -5.81 -9.91
C THR A 9 -46.54 -6.40 -8.80
N SER A 10 -45.98 -6.49 -7.59
CA SER A 10 -46.78 -6.69 -6.37
C SER A 10 -46.18 -5.81 -5.28
N LEU A 11 -46.65 -4.56 -5.23
CA LEU A 11 -46.47 -3.67 -4.09
C LEU A 11 -47.18 -4.30 -2.89
N GLU A 12 -46.44 -5.02 -2.05
CA GLU A 12 -46.88 -5.32 -0.69
C GLU A 12 -47.12 -3.98 0.01
N LYS A 13 -48.40 -3.64 0.22
CA LYS A 13 -48.75 -2.45 1.01
C LYS A 13 -48.39 -2.72 2.46
N THR A 14 -47.24 -2.23 2.90
CA THR A 14 -46.89 -2.19 4.33
C THR A 14 -47.95 -1.38 5.06
N ILE A 15 -48.62 -2.01 6.02
CA ILE A 15 -49.70 -1.41 6.80
C ILE A 15 -49.08 -0.83 8.07
N TYR A 16 -49.28 0.47 8.28
CA TYR A 16 -48.84 1.17 9.49
C TYR A 16 -50.02 1.45 10.40
N ILE A 17 -49.86 1.20 11.70
CA ILE A 17 -50.88 1.39 12.73
C ILE A 17 -50.42 2.50 13.66
N CYS A 18 -51.29 3.47 13.93
CA CYS A 18 -51.03 4.52 14.89
C CYS A 18 -51.80 4.26 16.19
N ASP A 19 -51.07 3.98 17.27
CA ASP A 19 -51.61 3.59 18.58
C ASP A 19 -52.50 4.66 19.24
N LYS A 20 -52.39 5.92 18.79
CA LYS A 20 -53.15 7.04 19.36
C LYS A 20 -54.50 7.27 18.67
N CYS A 21 -54.61 6.91 17.39
CA CYS A 21 -55.82 7.15 16.61
C CYS A 21 -56.49 5.88 16.09
N ASP A 22 -55.96 4.69 16.42
CA ASP A 22 -56.41 3.36 16.01
C ASP A 22 -56.72 3.25 14.51
N GLN A 23 -56.02 4.02 13.67
CA GLN A 23 -56.23 4.00 12.22
C GLN A 23 -55.17 3.14 11.55
N ILE A 24 -55.64 2.13 10.84
CA ILE A 24 -54.88 1.26 9.94
C ILE A 24 -54.76 1.99 8.61
N ASN A 25 -53.67 2.73 8.37
CA ASN A 25 -53.55 3.59 7.19
C ASN A 25 -52.26 3.32 6.41
N ALA A 26 -52.37 2.55 5.32
CA ALA A 26 -51.26 2.32 4.38
C ALA A 26 -50.73 3.60 3.69
N ASN A 27 -51.54 4.67 3.59
CA ASN A 27 -51.25 5.85 2.77
C ASN A 27 -51.35 7.22 3.51
N LYS A 28 -51.32 7.27 4.84
CA LYS A 28 -51.42 8.54 5.61
C LYS A 28 -50.27 8.77 6.60
N THR A 29 -49.06 8.39 6.21
CA THR A 29 -47.84 8.65 6.97
C THR A 29 -46.86 9.47 6.14
N LYS A 30 -45.99 10.25 6.80
CA LYS A 30 -44.84 10.93 6.18
C LYS A 30 -43.58 10.60 6.97
N VAL A 31 -42.41 10.72 6.35
CA VAL A 31 -41.12 10.60 7.04
C VAL A 31 -40.59 12.01 7.27
N GLU A 32 -40.16 12.30 8.50
CA GLU A 32 -39.50 13.56 8.86
C GLU A 32 -38.26 13.30 9.71
N ASN A 33 -37.35 14.26 9.73
CA ASN A 33 -36.14 14.19 10.55
C ASN A 33 -36.41 14.78 11.93
N ARG A 34 -36.06 14.05 13.00
CA ARG A 34 -36.23 14.49 14.38
C ARG A 34 -34.99 14.16 15.20
N LEU A 35 -34.65 15.05 16.14
CA LEU A 35 -33.61 14.73 17.12
C LEU A 35 -34.18 13.75 18.14
N GLU A 36 -33.61 12.55 18.18
CA GLU A 36 -33.95 11.50 19.12
C GLU A 36 -32.70 11.05 19.87
N THR A 37 -32.86 10.66 21.12
CA THR A 37 -31.76 10.21 21.98
C THR A 37 -31.97 8.75 22.33
N TYR A 38 -30.94 7.94 22.07
CA TYR A 38 -30.95 6.50 22.27
C TYR A 38 -29.92 6.13 23.35
N PRO A 39 -30.31 5.36 24.39
CA PRO A 39 -29.37 4.90 25.41
C PRO A 39 -28.58 3.70 24.90
N VAL A 40 -27.34 3.91 24.48
CA VAL A 40 -26.42 2.86 24.03
C VAL A 40 -25.48 2.50 25.17
N ARG A 41 -25.60 1.27 25.72
CA ARG A 41 -24.83 0.81 26.89
C ARG A 41 -24.91 1.76 28.12
N GLY A 42 -26.05 2.42 28.29
CA GLY A 42 -26.27 3.36 29.39
C GLY A 42 -25.75 4.78 29.13
N GLU A 43 -25.28 5.07 27.92
CA GLU A 43 -24.88 6.40 27.48
C GLU A 43 -25.87 6.95 26.43
N ASP A 44 -26.34 8.18 26.65
CA ASP A 44 -27.27 8.85 25.76
C ASP A 44 -26.58 9.30 24.46
N THR A 45 -27.06 8.77 23.33
CA THR A 45 -26.56 9.10 22.00
C THR A 45 -27.66 9.79 21.19
N THR A 46 -27.49 11.09 20.93
CA THR A 46 -28.46 11.87 20.14
C THR A 46 -28.15 11.78 18.65
N ILE A 47 -29.18 11.48 17.85
CA ILE A 47 -29.11 11.37 16.40
C ILE A 47 -30.21 12.20 15.73
N ASN A 48 -29.99 12.57 14.47
CA ASN A 48 -31.04 13.07 13.60
C ASN A 48 -31.76 11.87 12.96
N ALA A 49 -32.73 11.31 13.67
CA ALA A 49 -33.47 10.11 13.30
C ALA A 49 -34.49 10.40 12.19
N GLN A 50 -34.66 9.46 11.27
CA GLN A 50 -35.76 9.47 10.31
C GLN A 50 -36.95 8.77 10.95
N VAL A 51 -38.00 9.53 11.28
CA VAL A 51 -39.15 9.02 12.01
C VAL A 51 -40.37 9.09 11.11
N ARG A 52 -41.12 7.98 11.03
CA ARG A 52 -42.42 7.98 10.36
C ARG A 52 -43.46 8.57 11.30
N VAL A 53 -44.25 9.52 10.81
CA VAL A 53 -45.30 10.19 11.61
C VAL A 53 -46.66 10.11 10.92
N CYS A 54 -47.71 10.01 11.73
CA CYS A 54 -49.10 9.99 11.27
C CYS A 54 -49.54 11.38 10.78
N LEU A 55 -50.07 11.50 9.56
CA LEU A 55 -50.54 12.79 9.01
C LEU A 55 -51.75 13.39 9.76
N LYS A 56 -52.45 12.60 10.59
CA LYS A 56 -53.66 13.03 11.31
C LYS A 56 -53.34 13.61 12.69
N CYS A 57 -52.46 12.97 13.46
CA CYS A 57 -52.15 13.35 14.85
C CYS A 57 -50.67 13.73 15.07
N ASN A 58 -49.84 13.63 14.03
CA ASN A 58 -48.40 13.91 14.05
C ASN A 58 -47.58 13.11 15.09
N GLU A 59 -48.13 11.98 15.53
CA GLU A 59 -47.48 11.04 16.44
C GLU A 59 -46.50 10.12 15.68
N PRO A 60 -45.35 9.72 16.27
CA PRO A 60 -44.47 8.71 15.69
C PRO A 60 -45.22 7.39 15.48
N VAL A 61 -44.88 6.72 14.40
CA VAL A 61 -45.42 5.42 14.02
C VAL A 61 -44.24 4.48 13.83
N TYR A 62 -44.28 3.33 14.49
CA TYR A 62 -43.25 2.31 14.36
C TYR A 62 -43.05 1.91 12.90
N ASP A 63 -41.82 1.97 12.44
CA ASP A 63 -41.39 1.51 11.13
C ASP A 63 -40.10 0.72 11.34
N GLU A 64 -40.24 -0.61 11.34
CA GLU A 64 -39.15 -1.55 11.60
C GLU A 64 -37.88 -1.23 10.80
N VAL A 65 -38.02 -0.75 9.57
CA VAL A 65 -36.87 -0.41 8.71
C VAL A 65 -36.20 0.87 9.19
N LEU A 66 -36.97 1.94 9.42
CA LEU A 66 -36.41 3.24 9.84
C LEU A 66 -35.87 3.16 11.27
N ASP A 67 -36.59 2.51 12.17
CA ASP A 67 -36.18 2.35 13.57
C ASP A 67 -34.89 1.53 13.68
N SER A 68 -34.76 0.45 12.89
CA SER A 68 -33.52 -0.33 12.83
C SER A 68 -32.35 0.49 12.26
N GLN A 69 -32.59 1.31 11.23
CA GLN A 69 -31.57 2.19 10.66
C GLN A 69 -31.12 3.26 11.66
N ASN A 70 -32.06 3.89 12.36
CA ASN A 70 -31.78 4.88 13.40
C ASN A 70 -30.94 4.27 14.54
N LEU A 71 -31.26 3.04 14.99
CA LEU A 71 -30.48 2.32 15.99
C LEU A 71 -29.04 2.04 15.53
N GLU A 72 -28.82 1.60 14.29
CA GLU A 72 -27.47 1.41 13.76
C GLU A 72 -26.68 2.71 13.68
N ILE A 73 -27.32 3.84 13.31
CA ILE A 73 -26.68 5.16 13.33
C ILE A 73 -26.24 5.53 14.76
N ALA A 74 -27.10 5.30 15.76
CA ALA A 74 -26.75 5.54 17.16
C ALA A 74 -25.57 4.66 17.60
N TYR A 75 -25.58 3.37 17.24
CA TYR A 75 -24.47 2.47 17.52
C TYR A 75 -23.17 2.89 16.82
N ASP A 76 -23.21 3.36 15.58
CA ASP A 76 -22.02 3.83 14.86
C ASP A 76 -21.42 5.11 15.45
N ILE A 77 -22.25 6.01 15.98
CA ILE A 77 -21.76 7.17 16.74
C ILE A 77 -21.07 6.70 18.02
N TYR A 78 -21.70 5.79 18.76
CA TYR A 78 -21.12 5.22 19.97
C TYR A 78 -19.79 4.50 19.67
N ARG A 79 -19.74 3.65 18.63
CA ARG A 79 -18.53 2.93 18.21
C ARG A 79 -17.39 3.87 17.88
N ARG A 80 -17.65 4.94 17.12
CA ARG A 80 -16.63 5.96 16.79
C ARG A 80 -16.11 6.68 18.02
N LYS A 81 -17.00 7.06 18.94
CA LYS A 81 -16.62 7.75 20.17
C LYS A 81 -15.71 6.89 21.05
N HIS A 82 -15.94 5.58 21.09
CA HIS A 82 -15.25 4.64 21.97
C HIS A 82 -14.19 3.78 21.26
N HIS A 83 -13.86 4.09 20.00
CA HIS A 83 -12.90 3.32 19.18
C HIS A 83 -13.22 1.81 19.15
N ILE A 84 -14.50 1.48 18.96
CA ILE A 84 -14.98 0.10 18.90
C ILE A 84 -15.00 -0.38 17.46
N ILE A 85 -14.50 -1.59 17.24
CA ILE A 85 -14.51 -2.23 15.93
C ILE A 85 -15.94 -2.39 15.40
N THR A 86 -16.13 -2.06 14.14
CA THR A 86 -17.40 -2.12 13.43
C THR A 86 -17.69 -3.53 12.89
N PRO A 87 -18.97 -3.86 12.64
CA PRO A 87 -19.33 -5.12 11.98
C PRO A 87 -18.61 -5.33 10.64
N GLN A 88 -18.41 -4.27 9.87
CA GLN A 88 -17.73 -4.28 8.58
C GLN A 88 -16.24 -4.58 8.75
N GLU A 89 -15.57 -3.98 9.74
CA GLU A 89 -14.17 -4.27 10.05
C GLU A 89 -13.98 -5.72 10.53
N ILE A 90 -14.93 -6.29 11.28
CA ILE A 90 -14.90 -7.70 11.68
C ILE A 90 -15.01 -8.61 10.44
N ARG A 91 -15.91 -8.31 9.50
CA ARG A 91 -16.01 -9.06 8.23
C ARG A 91 -14.70 -8.96 7.43
N ALA A 92 -14.16 -7.76 7.28
CA ALA A 92 -12.89 -7.52 6.61
C ALA A 92 -11.74 -8.27 7.29
N LEU A 93 -11.74 -8.38 8.62
CA LEU A 93 -10.77 -9.16 9.39
C LEU A 93 -10.88 -10.66 9.08
N LEU A 94 -12.09 -11.21 9.08
CA LEU A 94 -12.31 -12.62 8.73
C LEU A 94 -11.86 -12.93 7.29
N GLU A 95 -12.18 -12.06 6.34
CA GLU A 95 -11.74 -12.16 4.94
C GLU A 95 -10.22 -12.01 4.81
N LYS A 96 -9.62 -11.03 5.48
CA LYS A 96 -8.18 -10.77 5.47
C LYS A 96 -7.39 -12.04 5.84
N TYR A 97 -7.84 -12.78 6.85
CA TYR A 97 -7.18 -13.98 7.34
C TYR A 97 -7.75 -15.30 6.81
N ASN A 98 -8.75 -15.26 5.91
CA ASN A 98 -9.47 -16.44 5.41
C ASN A 98 -10.02 -17.34 6.52
N LEU A 99 -10.59 -16.72 7.57
CA LEU A 99 -11.17 -17.42 8.71
C LEU A 99 -12.70 -17.44 8.64
N SER A 100 -13.29 -18.54 9.08
CA SER A 100 -14.71 -18.58 9.43
C SER A 100 -14.93 -18.05 10.86
N LYS A 101 -16.16 -17.67 11.18
CA LYS A 101 -16.56 -17.26 12.55
C LYS A 101 -16.18 -18.32 13.58
N ARG A 102 -16.41 -19.60 13.24
CA ARG A 102 -15.99 -20.76 14.03
C ARG A 102 -14.48 -20.84 14.23
N ALA A 103 -13.70 -20.67 13.15
CA ALA A 103 -12.24 -20.74 13.23
C ALA A 103 -11.67 -19.60 14.07
N LEU A 104 -12.18 -18.37 13.89
CA LEU A 104 -11.79 -17.24 14.74
C LEU A 104 -12.16 -17.49 16.21
N GLY A 105 -13.36 -18.01 16.48
CA GLY A 105 -13.78 -18.40 17.82
C GLY A 105 -12.81 -19.40 18.46
N LEU A 106 -12.46 -20.47 17.75
CA LEU A 106 -11.49 -21.47 18.22
C LEU A 106 -10.11 -20.87 18.51
N LEU A 107 -9.62 -19.99 17.63
CA LEU A 107 -8.33 -19.32 17.80
C LEU A 107 -8.30 -18.48 19.09
N LEU A 108 -9.37 -17.73 19.36
CA LEU A 108 -9.48 -16.82 20.50
C LEU A 108 -10.01 -17.49 21.78
N GLY A 109 -10.51 -18.72 21.69
CA GLY A 109 -11.22 -19.37 22.79
C GLY A 109 -12.64 -18.83 23.02
N TRP A 110 -13.24 -18.22 21.99
CA TRP A 110 -14.63 -17.74 22.01
C TRP A 110 -15.57 -18.76 21.38
N GLY A 111 -16.84 -18.75 21.78
CA GLY A 111 -17.88 -19.47 21.06
C GLY A 111 -18.16 -18.80 19.70
N GLU A 112 -18.40 -19.59 18.65
CA GLU A 112 -18.86 -19.11 17.33
C GLU A 112 -20.03 -18.11 17.41
N PRO A 113 -21.06 -18.31 18.27
CA PRO A 113 -22.15 -17.35 18.41
C PRO A 113 -21.67 -15.95 18.85
N THR A 114 -20.60 -15.88 19.63
CA THR A 114 -20.01 -14.60 20.10
C THR A 114 -19.48 -13.80 18.92
N VAL A 115 -18.71 -14.46 18.04
CA VAL A 115 -18.17 -13.82 16.83
C VAL A 115 -19.31 -13.41 15.89
N HIS A 116 -20.32 -14.27 15.74
CA HIS A 116 -21.49 -13.97 14.92
C HIS A 116 -22.22 -12.71 15.41
N LEU A 117 -22.47 -12.60 16.72
CA LEU A 117 -23.13 -11.43 17.31
C LEU A 117 -22.39 -10.12 16.99
N TYR A 118 -21.07 -10.11 17.09
CA TYR A 118 -20.28 -8.91 16.82
C TYR A 118 -20.30 -8.53 15.33
N GLU A 119 -20.19 -9.53 14.45
CA GLU A 119 -20.28 -9.32 13.00
C GLU A 119 -21.68 -8.87 12.52
N THR A 120 -22.73 -9.15 13.30
CA THR A 120 -24.11 -8.73 13.01
C THR A 120 -24.54 -7.44 13.71
N GLY A 121 -23.66 -6.78 14.47
CA GLY A 121 -23.95 -5.46 15.04
C GLY A 121 -23.89 -5.37 16.56
N ARG A 122 -23.78 -6.48 17.30
CA ARG A 122 -23.65 -6.38 18.76
C ARG A 122 -22.33 -5.70 19.12
N ILE A 123 -22.41 -4.69 19.99
CA ILE A 123 -21.22 -4.00 20.49
C ILE A 123 -20.40 -4.98 21.36
N PRO A 124 -19.13 -5.27 21.03
CA PRO A 124 -18.25 -6.09 21.87
C PRO A 124 -18.03 -5.49 23.26
N ASP A 125 -17.76 -6.32 24.26
CA ASP A 125 -17.16 -5.81 25.50
C ASP A 125 -15.73 -5.30 25.25
N GLU A 126 -15.19 -4.59 26.24
CA GLU A 126 -13.90 -3.93 26.12
C GLU A 126 -12.77 -4.91 25.80
N VAL A 127 -12.72 -6.06 26.48
CA VAL A 127 -11.66 -7.06 26.28
C VAL A 127 -11.75 -7.66 24.88
N HIS A 128 -12.93 -8.06 24.45
CA HIS A 128 -13.14 -8.59 23.10
C HIS A 128 -12.84 -7.53 22.03
N ASN A 129 -13.21 -6.27 22.25
CA ASN A 129 -12.87 -5.17 21.34
C ASN A 129 -11.35 -5.03 21.19
N GLN A 130 -10.61 -4.98 22.30
CA GLN A 130 -9.14 -4.86 22.26
C GLN A 130 -8.49 -6.02 21.50
N VAL A 131 -8.97 -7.24 21.72
CA VAL A 131 -8.46 -8.41 20.98
C VAL A 131 -8.75 -8.27 19.48
N LEU A 132 -9.96 -7.90 19.08
CA LEU A 132 -10.30 -7.73 17.66
C LEU A 132 -9.49 -6.59 17.00
N LEU A 133 -9.27 -5.49 17.70
CA LEU A 133 -8.42 -4.39 17.23
C LEU A 133 -6.96 -4.85 17.05
N LEU A 134 -6.41 -5.60 18.01
CA LEU A 134 -5.04 -6.13 17.92
C LEU A 134 -4.88 -7.08 16.73
N LEU A 135 -5.89 -7.89 16.44
CA LEU A 135 -5.89 -8.82 15.31
C LEU A 135 -5.95 -8.12 13.95
N GLN A 136 -6.26 -6.82 13.87
CA GLN A 136 -6.13 -6.08 12.62
C GLN A 136 -4.66 -6.04 12.15
N ASP A 137 -3.70 -6.14 13.07
CA ASP A 137 -2.27 -6.24 12.76
C ASP A 137 -1.87 -7.71 12.46
N PRO A 138 -1.38 -8.04 11.25
CA PRO A 138 -0.90 -9.38 10.91
C PRO A 138 0.17 -9.94 11.86
N ILE A 139 1.04 -9.09 12.41
CA ILE A 139 2.13 -9.50 13.31
C ILE A 139 1.53 -9.98 14.65
N ASN A 140 0.53 -9.29 15.17
CA ASN A 140 -0.19 -9.70 16.37
C ASN A 140 -0.99 -10.98 16.13
N THR A 141 -1.65 -11.09 14.97
CA THR A 141 -2.36 -12.32 14.58
C THR A 141 -1.40 -13.50 14.44
N LEU A 142 -0.19 -13.31 13.93
CA LEU A 142 0.84 -14.35 13.90
C LEU A 142 1.25 -14.79 15.31
N ARG A 143 1.42 -13.85 16.25
CA ARG A 143 1.71 -14.19 17.65
C ARG A 143 0.57 -15.00 18.28
N MET A 144 -0.68 -14.62 18.00
CA MET A 144 -1.86 -15.36 18.44
C MET A 144 -1.90 -16.77 17.85
N PHE A 145 -1.66 -16.88 16.54
CA PHE A 145 -1.62 -18.14 15.81
C PHE A 145 -0.53 -19.08 16.33
N LYS A 146 0.68 -18.59 16.59
CA LYS A 146 1.77 -19.40 17.18
C LYS A 146 1.39 -19.98 18.54
N LYS A 147 0.59 -19.26 19.33
CA LYS A 147 0.22 -19.68 20.68
C LYS A 147 -1.00 -20.60 20.73
N PHE A 148 -1.99 -20.37 19.87
CA PHE A 148 -3.29 -21.05 19.95
C PHE A 148 -3.73 -21.72 18.64
N GLY A 149 -2.87 -21.74 17.62
CA GLY A 149 -3.15 -22.29 16.31
C GLY A 149 -3.61 -23.75 16.34
N GLU A 150 -3.05 -24.57 17.23
CA GLU A 150 -3.40 -25.99 17.39
C GLU A 150 -4.89 -26.26 17.71
N ARG A 151 -5.64 -25.24 18.13
CA ARG A 151 -7.11 -25.34 18.32
C ARG A 151 -7.88 -25.37 17.00
N LEU A 152 -7.25 -24.97 15.90
CA LEU A 152 -7.87 -24.88 14.59
C LEU A 152 -7.93 -26.25 13.90
N PRO A 153 -8.99 -26.52 13.12
CA PRO A 153 -9.00 -27.65 12.21
C PRO A 153 -7.81 -27.60 11.25
N HIS A 154 -7.23 -28.76 10.91
CA HIS A 154 -6.01 -28.87 10.09
C HIS A 154 -6.07 -28.07 8.77
N VAL A 155 -7.23 -28.00 8.12
CA VAL A 155 -7.42 -27.18 6.89
C VAL A 155 -7.34 -25.68 7.19
N ALA A 156 -8.01 -25.22 8.25
CA ALA A 156 -7.99 -23.81 8.64
C ALA A 156 -6.60 -23.39 9.13
N HIS A 157 -5.92 -24.25 9.88
CA HIS A 157 -4.56 -24.04 10.34
C HIS A 157 -3.61 -23.78 9.16
N ARG A 158 -3.59 -24.68 8.16
CA ARG A 158 -2.73 -24.55 6.98
C ARG A 158 -3.05 -23.30 6.16
N LYS A 159 -4.34 -22.98 5.95
CA LYS A 159 -4.75 -21.78 5.22
C LYS A 159 -4.33 -20.50 5.93
N LEU A 160 -4.51 -20.43 7.25
CA LEU A 160 -4.12 -19.28 8.04
C LEU A 160 -2.59 -19.11 8.07
N ALA A 161 -1.83 -20.20 8.22
CA ALA A 161 -0.37 -20.18 8.19
C ALA A 161 0.17 -19.56 6.89
N ALA A 162 -0.26 -20.09 5.73
CA ALA A 162 0.14 -19.58 4.42
C ALA A 162 -0.29 -18.12 4.22
N ARG A 163 -1.48 -17.76 4.70
CA ARG A 163 -1.98 -16.39 4.60
C ARG A 163 -1.15 -15.42 5.46
N LEU A 164 -0.81 -15.81 6.69
CA LEU A 164 -0.02 -14.99 7.61
C LEU A 164 1.40 -14.79 7.12
N GLU A 165 2.02 -15.80 6.51
CA GLU A 165 3.36 -15.66 5.91
C GLU A 165 3.40 -14.48 4.93
N THR A 166 2.45 -14.43 3.98
CA THR A 166 2.37 -13.33 3.01
C THR A 166 2.06 -11.98 3.66
N LEU A 167 1.08 -11.92 4.57
CA LEU A 167 0.66 -10.66 5.17
C LEU A 167 1.71 -10.07 6.12
N VAL A 168 2.40 -10.92 6.88
CA VAL A 168 3.42 -10.50 7.84
C VAL A 168 4.68 -10.04 7.12
N ASN A 169 5.11 -10.74 6.07
CA ASN A 169 6.27 -10.31 5.28
C ASN A 169 6.03 -8.92 4.69
N LYS A 170 4.86 -8.70 4.07
CA LYS A 170 4.46 -7.38 3.55
C LYS A 170 4.45 -6.31 4.64
N GLU A 171 3.85 -6.60 5.80
CA GLU A 171 3.77 -5.66 6.92
C GLU A 171 5.15 -5.29 7.47
N ILE A 172 6.07 -6.25 7.60
CA ILE A 172 7.44 -6.03 8.07
C ILE A 172 8.20 -5.14 7.08
N ILE A 173 8.11 -5.44 5.78
CA ILE A 173 8.77 -4.65 4.73
C ILE A 173 8.24 -3.21 4.74
N ASN A 174 6.92 -3.02 4.82
CA ASN A 174 6.32 -1.69 4.88
C ASN A 174 6.81 -0.89 6.09
N ARG A 175 6.79 -1.48 7.30
CA ARG A 175 7.30 -0.80 8.50
C ARG A 175 8.78 -0.45 8.40
N ALA A 176 9.59 -1.35 7.84
CA ALA A 176 11.00 -1.09 7.64
C ALA A 176 11.23 0.07 6.65
N ILE A 177 10.46 0.12 5.56
CA ILE A 177 10.48 1.22 4.59
C ILE A 177 10.04 2.53 5.25
N ASP A 178 8.97 2.53 6.04
CA ASP A 178 8.47 3.73 6.72
C ASP A 178 9.55 4.31 7.64
N ILE A 179 10.21 3.47 8.45
CA ILE A 179 11.32 3.88 9.32
C ILE A 179 12.48 4.43 8.49
N VAL A 180 12.86 3.75 7.41
CA VAL A 180 13.96 4.20 6.54
C VAL A 180 13.63 5.55 5.89
N ASN A 181 12.41 5.73 5.42
CA ASN A 181 11.95 6.97 4.80
C ASN A 181 11.87 8.11 5.82
N GLU A 182 11.43 7.84 7.05
CA GLU A 182 11.43 8.81 8.16
C GLU A 182 12.86 9.28 8.45
N VAL A 183 13.80 8.35 8.67
CA VAL A 183 15.23 8.66 8.87
C VAL A 183 15.81 9.43 7.68
N ASN A 184 15.44 9.05 6.44
CA ASN A 184 15.92 9.73 5.26
C ASN A 184 15.33 11.14 5.08
N SER A 185 14.10 11.38 5.56
CA SER A 185 13.44 12.68 5.50
C SER A 185 14.08 13.71 6.43
N GLU A 186 14.74 13.27 7.50
CA GLU A 186 15.51 14.12 8.41
C GLU A 186 16.87 14.55 7.82
N ASN A 187 17.37 13.84 6.79
CA ASN A 187 18.63 14.18 6.14
C ASN A 187 18.48 15.50 5.36
N LYS A 188 19.24 16.51 5.78
CA LYS A 188 19.31 17.79 5.06
C LYS A 188 19.96 17.61 3.69
N PRO A 189 19.63 18.45 2.69
CA PRO A 189 20.38 18.52 1.45
C PRO A 189 21.87 18.73 1.72
N ASP A 190 22.70 17.81 1.24
CA ASP A 190 24.14 17.79 1.48
C ASP A 190 24.89 17.16 0.30
N ILE A 191 26.20 17.03 0.44
CA ILE A 191 27.03 16.48 -0.63
C ILE A 191 26.82 14.96 -0.85
N TYR A 192 26.16 14.25 0.06
CA TYR A 192 25.97 12.80 -0.03
C TYR A 192 24.62 12.40 -0.63
N ASN A 193 23.64 13.29 -0.64
CA ASN A 193 22.37 13.15 -1.39
C ASN A 193 22.33 14.00 -2.66
N GLY A 194 23.41 14.70 -2.98
CA GLY A 194 23.49 15.58 -4.15
C GLY A 194 22.57 16.78 -4.01
N TYR A 195 22.55 17.40 -2.82
CA TYR A 195 21.79 18.58 -2.46
C TYR A 195 20.28 18.49 -2.77
N ARG A 196 19.71 17.28 -2.66
CA ARG A 196 18.28 17.03 -2.84
C ARG A 196 17.75 16.14 -1.71
N LEU A 197 16.58 16.46 -1.18
CA LEU A 197 15.87 15.58 -0.25
C LEU A 197 15.55 14.25 -0.94
N PHE A 198 15.73 13.16 -0.20
CA PHE A 198 15.46 11.83 -0.73
C PHE A 198 13.98 11.67 -1.09
N ASP A 199 13.72 11.21 -2.30
CA ASP A 199 12.39 10.97 -2.84
C ASP A 199 12.28 9.48 -3.23
N PRO A 200 11.63 8.65 -2.38
CA PRO A 200 11.49 7.22 -2.64
C PRO A 200 10.65 6.92 -3.89
N GLU A 201 9.69 7.78 -4.25
CA GLU A 201 8.88 7.59 -5.44
C GLU A 201 9.72 7.76 -6.71
N ILE A 202 10.61 8.76 -6.73
CA ILE A 202 11.56 8.97 -7.83
C ILE A 202 12.54 7.78 -7.92
N LEU A 203 13.10 7.30 -6.81
CA LEU A 203 13.98 6.13 -6.82
C LEU A 203 13.26 4.89 -7.38
N ASN A 204 12.05 4.60 -6.89
CA ASN A 204 11.23 3.48 -7.35
C ASN A 204 10.89 3.60 -8.84
N ALA A 205 10.56 4.80 -9.32
CA ALA A 205 10.34 5.05 -10.74
C ALA A 205 11.61 4.82 -11.57
N MET A 206 12.80 5.16 -11.06
CA MET A 206 14.07 4.92 -11.75
C MET A 206 14.36 3.43 -11.83
N ILE A 207 14.12 2.69 -10.75
CA ILE A 207 14.21 1.22 -10.71
C ILE A 207 13.32 0.60 -11.79
N LEU A 208 12.03 0.98 -11.81
CA LEU A 208 11.07 0.48 -12.78
C LEU A 208 11.48 0.84 -14.22
N TYR A 209 12.06 2.03 -14.44
CA TYR A 209 12.46 2.48 -15.77
C TYR A 209 13.56 1.58 -16.34
N PHE A 210 14.60 1.32 -15.55
CA PHE A 210 15.69 0.45 -15.98
C PHE A 210 15.27 -1.03 -16.02
N ALA A 211 14.37 -1.47 -15.14
CA ALA A 211 13.82 -2.83 -15.18
C ALA A 211 12.82 -3.07 -16.33
N SER A 212 12.29 -2.00 -16.94
CA SER A 212 11.40 -2.09 -18.11
C SER A 212 12.12 -2.28 -19.45
N GLN A 213 13.46 -2.27 -19.45
CA GLN A 213 14.24 -2.53 -20.65
C GLN A 213 14.06 -3.98 -21.13
N LYS A 214 14.31 -4.24 -22.42
CA LYS A 214 14.09 -5.55 -23.03
C LYS A 214 14.91 -6.63 -22.29
N GLY A 215 14.20 -7.60 -21.70
CA GLY A 215 14.82 -8.71 -20.96
C GLY A 215 15.11 -8.41 -19.48
N GLY A 216 14.71 -7.24 -18.97
CA GLY A 216 15.00 -6.80 -17.61
C GLY A 216 16.40 -6.21 -17.45
N VAL A 217 16.87 -6.15 -16.21
CA VAL A 217 18.18 -5.63 -15.83
C VAL A 217 18.78 -6.42 -14.68
N LEU A 218 20.03 -6.85 -14.82
CA LEU A 218 20.75 -7.48 -13.71
C LEU A 218 20.85 -6.51 -12.52
N LYS A 219 20.62 -6.97 -11.29
CA LYS A 219 20.68 -6.15 -10.08
C LYS A 219 21.98 -5.38 -9.93
N THR A 220 23.11 -6.03 -10.23
CA THR A 220 24.44 -5.42 -10.22
C THR A 220 24.63 -4.33 -11.26
N ARG A 221 23.88 -4.41 -12.38
CA ARG A 221 23.82 -3.37 -13.42
C ARG A 221 22.83 -2.27 -13.03
N LEU A 222 21.71 -2.61 -12.39
CA LEU A 222 20.71 -1.65 -11.96
C LEU A 222 21.30 -0.65 -10.96
N SER A 223 21.95 -1.12 -9.89
CA SER A 223 22.57 -0.26 -8.87
C SER A 223 23.53 0.77 -9.50
N LYS A 224 24.26 0.32 -10.52
CA LYS A 224 25.18 1.13 -11.31
C LYS A 224 24.49 2.17 -12.18
N LEU A 225 23.40 1.79 -12.86
CA LEU A 225 22.61 2.72 -13.68
C LEU A 225 21.97 3.81 -12.83
N LEU A 226 21.45 3.46 -11.65
CA LEU A 226 20.90 4.42 -10.69
C LEU A 226 21.98 5.42 -10.26
N TRP A 227 23.12 4.90 -9.78
CA TRP A 227 24.26 5.72 -9.37
C TRP A 227 24.75 6.65 -10.48
N TYR A 228 24.90 6.12 -11.69
CA TYR A 228 25.34 6.89 -12.84
C TYR A 228 24.36 8.00 -13.21
N SER A 229 23.06 7.74 -13.11
CA SER A 229 22.01 8.70 -13.45
C SER A 229 22.01 9.87 -12.48
N ASP A 230 22.04 9.60 -11.18
CA ASP A 230 22.09 10.64 -10.16
C ASP A 230 23.35 11.50 -10.27
N PHE A 231 24.52 10.88 -10.42
CA PHE A 231 25.80 11.61 -10.46
C PHE A 231 25.96 12.41 -11.76
N LEU A 232 25.53 11.86 -12.90
CA LEU A 232 25.60 12.60 -14.16
C LEU A 232 24.59 13.74 -14.20
N TYR A 233 23.38 13.55 -13.66
CA TYR A 233 22.41 14.64 -13.53
C TYR A 233 22.94 15.74 -12.60
N PHE A 234 23.51 15.36 -11.45
CA PHE A 234 24.13 16.28 -10.50
C PHE A 234 25.27 17.09 -11.13
N LYS A 235 26.13 16.46 -11.95
CA LYS A 235 27.21 17.18 -12.66
C LYS A 235 26.68 18.35 -13.49
N HIS A 236 25.51 18.20 -14.10
CA HIS A 236 24.94 19.21 -14.99
C HIS A 236 24.00 20.19 -14.27
N ASN A 237 23.35 19.76 -13.18
CA ASN A 237 22.28 20.51 -12.53
C ASN A 237 22.60 20.94 -11.09
N THR A 238 23.73 20.51 -10.53
CA THR A 238 24.13 20.72 -9.12
C THR A 238 23.19 20.11 -8.07
N VAL A 239 22.16 19.39 -8.53
CA VAL A 239 21.24 18.59 -7.72
C VAL A 239 21.08 17.20 -8.32
N SER A 240 20.89 16.17 -7.49
CA SER A 240 20.63 14.80 -7.96
C SER A 240 19.19 14.62 -8.47
N ILE A 241 18.88 13.46 -9.06
CA ILE A 241 17.51 13.14 -9.51
C ILE A 241 16.67 12.73 -8.31
N SER A 242 17.16 11.77 -7.53
CA SER A 242 16.38 11.06 -6.51
C SER A 242 16.67 11.48 -5.07
N GLY A 243 17.77 12.20 -4.82
CA GLY A 243 18.25 12.42 -3.46
C GLY A 243 18.83 11.16 -2.79
N ALA A 244 19.02 10.06 -3.53
CA ALA A 244 19.56 8.83 -2.97
C ALA A 244 21.03 9.00 -2.56
N ARG A 245 21.37 8.44 -1.39
CA ARG A 245 22.76 8.25 -0.95
C ARG A 245 23.29 6.93 -1.48
N TYR A 246 24.57 6.90 -1.83
CA TYR A 246 25.21 5.73 -2.42
C TYR A 246 26.36 5.23 -1.55
N ILE A 247 26.39 3.93 -1.27
CA ILE A 247 27.44 3.26 -0.51
C ILE A 247 28.44 2.62 -1.47
N ARG A 248 29.74 2.80 -1.18
CA ARG A 248 30.83 2.12 -1.90
C ARG A 248 30.84 0.62 -1.57
N VAL A 249 30.72 -0.22 -2.59
CA VAL A 249 30.86 -1.69 -2.52
C VAL A 249 31.99 -2.15 -3.45
N SER A 250 32.55 -3.35 -3.30
CA SER A 250 33.78 -3.77 -4.01
C SER A 250 33.80 -3.39 -5.51
N TYR A 251 32.72 -3.68 -6.24
CA TYR A 251 32.64 -3.44 -7.70
C TYR A 251 31.73 -2.29 -8.15
N GLY A 252 31.47 -1.29 -7.31
CA GLY A 252 30.79 -0.07 -7.70
C GLY A 252 30.16 0.67 -6.53
N ALA A 253 28.93 1.13 -6.74
CA ALA A 253 28.11 1.77 -5.72
C ALA A 253 26.73 1.11 -5.70
N THR A 254 26.08 1.15 -4.56
CA THR A 254 24.68 0.75 -4.40
C THR A 254 23.91 1.85 -3.67
N PRO A 255 22.63 2.10 -4.02
CA PRO A 255 21.78 2.93 -3.18
C PRO A 255 21.77 2.39 -1.73
N GLU A 256 21.71 3.29 -0.77
CA GLU A 256 21.43 2.93 0.61
C GLU A 256 20.07 2.22 0.70
N TYR A 257 19.98 1.14 1.49
CA TYR A 257 18.76 0.32 1.64
C TYR A 257 18.20 -0.28 0.33
N PHE A 258 19.03 -0.45 -0.70
CA PHE A 258 18.58 -0.89 -2.03
C PHE A 258 17.76 -2.19 -2.02
N ASP A 259 18.19 -3.21 -1.27
CA ASP A 259 17.46 -4.48 -1.18
C ASP A 259 16.06 -4.31 -0.59
N LEU A 260 15.90 -3.41 0.38
CA LEU A 260 14.61 -3.15 1.00
C LEU A 260 13.63 -2.49 0.01
N TYR A 261 14.09 -1.53 -0.79
CA TYR A 261 13.28 -0.94 -1.87
C TYR A 261 12.92 -1.99 -2.93
N LEU A 262 13.83 -2.88 -3.29
CA LEU A 262 13.50 -4.00 -4.19
C LEU A 262 12.46 -4.94 -3.57
N SER A 263 12.59 -5.29 -2.29
CA SER A 263 11.61 -6.11 -1.57
C SER A 263 10.21 -5.47 -1.57
N GLN A 264 10.13 -4.15 -1.35
CA GLN A 264 8.87 -3.42 -1.42
C GLN A 264 8.22 -3.54 -2.81
N LEU A 265 8.99 -3.29 -3.87
CA LEU A 265 8.49 -3.36 -5.25
C LEU A 265 8.05 -4.79 -5.65
N ILE A 266 8.67 -5.83 -5.08
CA ILE A 266 8.25 -7.23 -5.27
C ILE A 266 6.92 -7.49 -4.57
N GLU A 267 6.77 -7.05 -3.32
CA GLU A 267 5.52 -7.21 -2.55
C GLU A 267 4.34 -6.44 -3.17
N GLU A 268 4.62 -5.28 -3.77
CA GLU A 268 3.67 -4.49 -4.56
C GLU A 268 3.43 -5.07 -5.96
N LYS A 269 4.15 -6.14 -6.34
CA LYS A 269 4.07 -6.83 -7.64
C LYS A 269 4.45 -5.96 -8.84
N LEU A 270 5.22 -4.89 -8.61
CA LEU A 270 5.69 -3.98 -9.66
C LEU A 270 6.91 -4.54 -10.39
N ILE A 271 7.70 -5.38 -9.73
CA ILE A 271 8.83 -6.11 -10.32
C ILE A 271 8.79 -7.61 -9.97
N SER A 272 9.53 -8.42 -10.72
CA SER A 272 9.94 -9.76 -10.32
C SER A 272 11.46 -9.93 -10.42
N ILE A 273 12.01 -10.84 -9.63
CA ILE A 273 13.40 -11.28 -9.75
C ILE A 273 13.43 -12.68 -10.35
N GLU A 274 14.21 -12.85 -11.42
CA GLU A 274 14.56 -14.14 -12.00
C GLU A 274 16.04 -14.42 -11.72
N GLU A 275 16.33 -15.59 -11.16
CA GLU A 275 17.71 -16.03 -10.96
C GLU A 275 18.29 -16.54 -12.29
N LEU A 276 19.46 -16.01 -12.67
CA LEU A 276 20.21 -16.42 -13.84
C LEU A 276 21.57 -16.98 -13.43
N VAL A 277 21.97 -18.08 -14.05
CA VAL A 277 23.33 -18.62 -13.90
C VAL A 277 24.17 -18.13 -15.07
N ILE A 278 25.24 -17.40 -14.77
CA ILE A 278 26.25 -16.93 -15.73
C ILE A 278 27.48 -17.84 -15.61
N ASP A 279 28.00 -18.25 -16.76
CA ASP A 279 29.21 -19.06 -16.90
C ASP A 279 29.21 -20.35 -16.05
N ASN A 280 28.03 -20.93 -15.76
CA ASN A 280 27.83 -22.13 -14.93
C ASN A 280 28.32 -22.05 -13.46
N PHE A 281 28.72 -20.87 -12.98
CA PHE A 281 29.26 -20.71 -11.62
C PHE A 281 28.66 -19.54 -10.84
N TYR A 282 28.13 -18.52 -11.53
CA TYR A 282 27.68 -17.28 -10.89
C TYR A 282 26.17 -17.15 -10.95
N LEU A 283 25.52 -17.14 -9.79
CA LEU A 283 24.12 -16.77 -9.65
C LEU A 283 24.01 -15.24 -9.67
N THR A 284 23.12 -14.70 -10.50
CA THR A 284 22.76 -13.28 -10.50
C THR A 284 21.26 -13.11 -10.54
N GLU A 285 20.79 -12.00 -9.99
CA GLU A 285 19.39 -11.62 -10.00
C GLU A 285 19.10 -10.72 -11.21
N ASN A 286 18.12 -11.10 -12.04
CA ASN A 286 17.58 -10.29 -13.13
C ASN A 286 16.24 -9.68 -12.71
N ILE A 287 16.17 -8.36 -12.71
CA ILE A 287 15.00 -7.60 -12.28
C ILE A 287 14.17 -7.24 -13.49
N ILE A 288 12.90 -7.61 -13.47
CA ILE A 288 11.97 -7.43 -14.59
C ILE A 288 10.77 -6.62 -14.09
N ALA A 289 10.50 -5.48 -14.73
CA ALA A 289 9.30 -4.72 -14.44
C ALA A 289 8.05 -5.47 -14.93
N LYS A 290 7.02 -5.53 -14.08
CA LYS A 290 5.69 -6.07 -14.42
C LYS A 290 4.70 -4.99 -14.84
N GLU A 291 4.96 -3.76 -14.44
CA GLU A 291 4.15 -2.60 -14.82
C GLU A 291 4.97 -1.58 -15.61
N LYS A 292 4.26 -0.72 -16.37
CA LYS A 292 4.90 0.39 -17.07
C LYS A 292 5.14 1.53 -16.08
N VAL A 293 6.31 2.13 -16.16
CA VAL A 293 6.63 3.34 -15.40
C VAL A 293 5.64 4.44 -15.75
N ASN A 294 5.09 5.09 -14.74
CA ASN A 294 4.40 6.35 -14.93
C ASN A 294 5.41 7.42 -15.37
N LYS A 295 5.53 7.60 -16.69
CA LYS A 295 6.50 8.53 -17.27
C LYS A 295 6.26 9.98 -16.84
N ASN A 296 5.09 10.34 -16.32
CA ASN A 296 4.81 11.73 -15.94
C ASN A 296 5.60 12.17 -14.69
N ILE A 297 6.15 11.23 -13.92
CA ILE A 297 6.96 11.54 -12.74
C ILE A 297 8.31 12.19 -13.09
N PHE A 298 8.84 11.92 -14.30
CA PHE A 298 10.12 12.46 -14.74
C PHE A 298 9.97 13.68 -15.64
N SER A 299 10.85 14.66 -15.42
CA SER A 299 11.04 15.76 -16.36
C SER A 299 11.53 15.24 -17.73
N SER A 300 11.38 16.05 -18.79
CA SER A 300 11.92 15.73 -20.12
C SER A 300 13.43 15.55 -20.08
N GLU A 301 14.13 16.37 -19.31
CA GLU A 301 15.58 16.28 -19.12
C GLU A 301 15.99 14.94 -18.47
N THR A 302 15.34 14.55 -17.38
CA THR A 302 15.62 13.29 -16.68
C THR A 302 15.36 12.08 -17.60
N LYS A 303 14.26 12.09 -18.37
CA LYS A 303 13.95 11.04 -19.36
C LYS A 303 15.04 10.92 -20.41
N ASN A 304 15.46 12.05 -20.98
CA ASN A 304 16.47 12.10 -22.03
C ASN A 304 17.81 11.59 -21.51
N LEU A 305 18.20 12.00 -20.29
CA LEU A 305 19.42 11.52 -19.64
C LEU A 305 19.40 10.00 -19.43
N MET A 306 18.34 9.46 -18.82
CA MET A 306 18.23 8.02 -18.55
C MET A 306 18.18 7.21 -19.85
N SER A 307 17.52 7.74 -20.89
CA SER A 307 17.52 7.13 -22.22
C SER A 307 18.93 7.10 -22.82
N ALA A 308 19.68 8.21 -22.74
CA ALA A 308 21.05 8.29 -23.23
C ALA A 308 21.99 7.32 -22.48
N ILE A 309 21.81 7.19 -21.16
CA ILE A 309 22.52 6.22 -20.32
C ILE A 309 22.23 4.78 -20.78
N CYS A 310 20.96 4.44 -21.02
CA CYS A 310 20.59 3.13 -21.56
C CYS A 310 21.27 2.86 -22.90
N SER A 311 21.25 3.81 -23.84
CA SER A 311 21.89 3.67 -25.15
C SER A 311 23.41 3.50 -25.04
N TYR A 312 24.06 4.31 -24.20
CA TYR A 312 25.50 4.24 -23.97
C TYR A 312 25.92 2.86 -23.44
N PHE A 313 25.16 2.32 -22.48
CA PHE A 313 25.47 1.03 -21.88
C PHE A 313 24.87 -0.18 -22.62
N ALA A 314 24.02 0.01 -23.63
CA ALA A 314 23.56 -1.06 -24.50
C ALA A 314 24.66 -1.54 -25.46
N THR A 315 25.51 -0.62 -25.91
CA THR A 315 26.64 -0.91 -26.81
C THR A 315 27.87 -1.47 -26.10
N THR A 316 27.89 -1.41 -24.77
CA THR A 316 28.99 -1.88 -23.93
C THR A 316 28.65 -3.27 -23.39
N ASN A 317 29.51 -4.28 -23.60
CA ASN A 317 29.29 -5.60 -22.99
C ASN A 317 29.28 -5.47 -21.45
N ASN A 318 28.48 -6.28 -20.73
CA ASN A 318 28.34 -6.23 -19.28
C ASN A 318 29.71 -6.21 -18.56
N ASN A 319 30.69 -7.00 -19.03
CA ASN A 319 32.04 -7.01 -18.46
C ASN A 319 32.82 -5.70 -18.70
N GLN A 320 32.65 -5.05 -19.85
CA GLN A 320 33.28 -3.77 -20.16
C GLN A 320 32.65 -2.63 -19.33
N LEU A 321 31.33 -2.65 -19.16
CA LEU A 321 30.59 -1.74 -18.29
C LEU A 321 31.06 -1.87 -16.84
N LEU A 322 31.10 -3.11 -16.37
CA LEU A 322 31.57 -3.45 -15.03
C LEU A 322 32.98 -2.91 -14.79
N ASN A 323 33.89 -3.13 -15.75
CA ASN A 323 35.28 -2.68 -15.69
C ASN A 323 35.42 -1.16 -15.74
N LEU A 324 34.66 -0.47 -16.59
CA LEU A 324 34.65 0.99 -16.65
C LEU A 324 34.17 1.60 -15.34
N LEU A 325 33.07 1.10 -14.80
CA LEU A 325 32.52 1.60 -13.54
C LEU A 325 33.36 1.19 -12.34
N HIS A 326 33.97 -0.01 -12.35
CA HIS A 326 34.96 -0.40 -11.36
C HIS A 326 36.16 0.57 -11.39
N LYS A 327 36.71 0.89 -12.57
CA LYS A 327 37.79 1.89 -12.70
C LYS A 327 37.39 3.27 -12.20
N LYS A 328 36.14 3.70 -12.41
CA LYS A 328 35.61 4.95 -11.82
C LYS A 328 35.52 4.83 -10.30
N ALA A 329 35.00 3.70 -9.81
CA ALA A 329 34.80 3.49 -8.40
C ALA A 329 36.11 3.30 -7.61
N THR A 330 37.17 2.76 -8.22
CA THR A 330 38.52 2.70 -7.62
C THR A 330 39.22 4.06 -7.59
N ARG A 331 38.78 5.03 -8.40
CA ARG A 331 39.26 6.42 -8.32
C ARG A 331 38.57 7.23 -7.22
N LEU A 332 37.45 6.73 -6.69
CA LEU A 332 36.85 7.29 -5.49
C LEU A 332 37.78 6.98 -4.32
N LYS A 333 38.25 8.00 -3.60
CA LYS A 333 39.03 7.82 -2.36
C LYS A 333 38.14 7.41 -1.17
N THR A 334 36.95 6.88 -1.45
CA THR A 334 35.95 6.46 -0.48
C THR A 334 36.24 5.03 -0.05
N LYS A 335 36.30 4.79 1.27
CA LYS A 335 36.44 3.44 1.83
C LYS A 335 35.19 2.61 1.54
N GLU A 336 35.34 1.30 1.44
CA GLU A 336 34.22 0.37 1.33
C GLU A 336 33.24 0.55 2.51
N ASN A 337 31.94 0.37 2.24
CA ASN A 337 30.84 0.60 3.17
C ASN A 337 30.72 2.04 3.71
N LYS A 338 31.24 3.03 2.98
CA LYS A 338 31.04 4.46 3.27
C LYS A 338 30.27 5.14 2.15
N PHE A 339 29.57 6.22 2.50
CA PHE A 339 28.86 7.05 1.55
C PHE A 339 29.82 7.71 0.55
N ILE A 340 29.39 7.74 -0.70
CA ILE A 340 30.12 8.36 -1.80
C ILE A 340 29.63 9.81 -1.92
N SER A 341 30.57 10.75 -1.78
CA SER A 341 30.33 12.16 -2.04
C SER A 341 29.97 12.40 -3.52
N TYR A 342 28.96 13.22 -3.78
CA TYR A 342 28.63 13.67 -5.14
C TYR A 342 29.71 14.59 -5.75
N GLU A 343 30.74 15.02 -5.00
CA GLU A 343 31.92 15.71 -5.57
C GLU A 343 32.62 14.86 -6.64
N TYR A 344 32.46 13.53 -6.60
CA TYR A 344 33.01 12.65 -7.61
C TYR A 344 32.22 12.65 -8.93
N ALA A 345 31.13 13.41 -9.03
CA ALA A 345 30.31 13.53 -10.24
C ALA A 345 31.12 13.98 -11.47
N ASP A 346 32.18 14.78 -11.29
CA ASP A 346 33.03 15.22 -12.41
C ASP A 346 33.67 14.08 -13.20
N GLN A 347 33.85 12.92 -12.56
CA GLN A 347 34.39 11.71 -13.18
C GLN A 347 33.39 10.99 -14.10
N PHE A 348 32.15 11.47 -14.17
CA PHE A 348 31.06 10.91 -14.98
C PHE A 348 30.95 11.68 -16.30
N LEU A 349 30.95 10.93 -17.41
CA LEU A 349 30.91 11.43 -18.77
C LEU A 349 30.29 10.33 -19.65
N LEU A 350 29.29 10.67 -20.45
CA LEU A 350 29.00 9.93 -21.68
C LEU A 350 30.07 10.42 -22.68
N THR A 351 30.78 9.53 -23.38
CA THR A 351 31.90 9.93 -24.27
C THR A 351 31.50 11.01 -25.29
N ASP A 352 32.48 11.76 -25.81
CA ASP A 352 32.39 13.04 -26.57
C ASP A 352 31.45 13.11 -27.80
N SER A 353 30.70 12.06 -28.14
CA SER A 353 29.70 12.07 -29.21
C SER A 353 28.31 12.55 -28.76
N VAL A 354 28.10 12.86 -27.47
CA VAL A 354 26.88 13.50 -26.99
C VAL A 354 27.24 14.78 -26.23
N SER A 355 27.53 15.83 -26.99
CA SER A 355 27.55 17.19 -26.43
C SER A 355 26.15 17.54 -25.88
N PRO A 356 26.03 18.08 -24.65
CA PRO A 356 24.76 18.55 -24.08
C PRO A 356 24.06 19.62 -24.92
N GLN A 357 24.77 20.28 -25.84
CA GLN A 357 24.17 21.24 -26.78
C GLN A 357 23.22 20.55 -27.77
N ALA A 358 23.35 19.24 -28.00
CA ALA A 358 22.41 18.48 -28.83
C ALA A 358 21.06 18.23 -28.12
N LEU A 359 21.02 18.27 -26.78
CA LEU A 359 19.79 18.06 -25.99
C LEU A 359 18.92 19.31 -25.85
N THR A 360 19.50 20.50 -26.07
CA THR A 360 18.76 21.78 -26.07
C THR A 360 18.26 22.18 -27.45
N LEU A 361 18.81 21.62 -28.53
CA LEU A 361 18.48 22.01 -29.91
C LEU A 361 17.36 21.18 -30.58
N GLN A 362 16.89 20.09 -29.98
CA GLN A 362 15.77 19.30 -30.53
C GLN A 362 14.37 19.82 -30.15
N ASN A 363 14.26 20.88 -29.32
CA ASN A 363 12.96 21.53 -29.00
C ASN A 363 12.65 22.76 -29.87
N ARG A 364 13.25 22.84 -31.06
CA ARG A 364 12.84 23.78 -32.11
C ARG A 364 12.79 23.06 -33.44
N ASN A 365 11.81 22.19 -33.60
CA ASN A 365 11.02 21.98 -34.83
C ASN A 365 10.23 20.68 -34.70
N PHE A 366 8.90 20.83 -34.86
CA PHE A 366 7.81 19.85 -34.88
C PHE A 366 7.17 19.51 -33.54
#